data_AF-A0A497L2H9-F1
#
_entry.id   AF-A0A497L2H9-F1
#
_cell.length_a   1.000
_cell.length_b   1.000
_cell.length_c   1.000
_cell.angle_alpha   90.00
_cell.angle_beta   90.00
_cell.angle_gamma   90.00
#
_symmetry.space_group_name_H-M   'P 1'
#
loop_
_entity.id
_entity.type
_entity.pdbx_description
1 polymer ?
#
loop_
_entity_poly.entity_id
_entity_poly.type
_entity_poly.pdbx_seq_one_letter_code
_entity_poly.pdbx_strand_id
1 'polypeptide(L)'
;MNYGLFYYLPHGYYRRIAKADLKQFPVYSSSEITLYLMKKEPLYGSISMFQDRRAFPLYLFYDFDCEKNTAEREIRKLEDFAKHHNLSFTIAEPKRGYHFYIHLSPIAMDSNVFRCISDYVIDSVGIEHYDDITDGIVNGLARLPGSYYPELNRRVRIVRQRLTKFVNPFDLLNGEEIHVFHSIPQDIPQELYRPCIEYFIRERHPSQFIRFGWAALRIAQGKSDTEIIEEAKSYGWEDWNEEMTAYQINQIRSKKYKIPSCGTIRKQGYCVPKLCKWRKHKC
;
A
#
# COMPACT_ATOMS: atom_id res chain seq x y z
N MET A 1 -19.94 15.06 17.31
CA MET A 1 -18.73 14.62 16.57
C MET A 1 -17.54 15.39 17.13
N ASN A 2 -16.52 14.69 17.61
CA ASN A 2 -15.32 15.31 18.15
C ASN A 2 -14.26 15.42 17.05
N TYR A 3 -14.19 16.58 16.42
CA TYR A 3 -13.14 16.90 15.43
C TYR A 3 -11.78 17.14 16.10
N GLY A 4 -11.76 17.59 17.36
CA GLY A 4 -10.55 17.92 18.12
C GLY A 4 -9.57 16.76 18.22
N LEU A 5 -10.07 15.52 18.17
CA LEU A 5 -9.24 14.31 18.15
C LEU A 5 -8.27 14.26 16.95
N PHE A 6 -8.64 14.83 15.80
CA PHE A 6 -7.77 14.86 14.63
C PHE A 6 -6.71 15.97 14.70
N TYR A 7 -6.79 16.87 15.68
CA TYR A 7 -5.93 18.03 15.74
C TYR A 7 -5.07 18.05 17.00
N TYR A 8 -5.40 17.20 17.98
CA TYR A 8 -4.61 17.02 19.18
C TYR A 8 -3.29 16.31 18.87
N LEU A 9 -2.21 16.91 19.36
CA LEU A 9 -0.84 16.45 19.31
C LEU A 9 -0.25 16.75 20.69
N PRO A 10 0.37 15.77 21.37
CA PRO A 10 1.05 16.04 22.63
C PRO A 10 2.18 17.05 22.44
N HIS A 11 2.56 17.74 23.52
CA HIS A 11 3.68 18.67 23.50
C HIS A 11 4.97 17.98 23.03
N GLY A 12 5.73 18.63 22.15
CA GLY A 12 6.94 18.07 21.53
C GLY A 12 6.72 17.19 20.30
N TYR A 13 5.46 16.91 19.92
CA TYR A 13 5.11 16.23 18.68
C TYR A 13 4.60 17.19 17.62
N TYR A 14 4.84 16.84 16.36
CA TYR A 14 4.39 17.62 15.22
C TYR A 14 3.70 16.75 14.17
N ARG A 15 2.84 17.37 13.37
CA ARG A 15 2.16 16.70 12.26
C ARG A 15 2.48 17.39 10.94
N ARG A 16 2.74 16.62 9.89
CA ARG A 16 2.95 17.15 8.55
C ARG A 16 1.61 17.55 7.97
N ILE A 17 1.50 18.78 7.46
CA ILE A 17 0.31 19.25 6.76
C ILE A 17 0.71 19.63 5.34
N ALA A 18 0.03 19.05 4.36
CA ALA A 18 0.15 19.45 2.96
C ALA A 18 -0.81 20.59 2.67
N LYS A 19 -0.26 21.60 1.99
CA LYS A 19 -1.01 22.70 1.41
C LYS A 19 -0.86 22.65 -0.11
N ALA A 20 -1.90 23.05 -0.83
CA ALA A 20 -1.97 22.94 -2.28
C ALA A 20 -0.84 23.71 -3.02
N ASP A 21 -0.26 24.71 -2.35
CA ASP A 21 0.73 25.66 -2.86
C ASP A 21 2.18 25.32 -2.49
N LEU A 22 2.42 24.32 -1.63
CA LEU A 22 3.76 24.01 -1.13
C LEU A 22 4.30 22.68 -1.68
N LYS A 23 5.50 22.72 -2.27
CA LYS A 23 6.26 21.53 -2.70
C LYS A 23 6.84 20.72 -1.53
N GLN A 24 6.79 21.25 -0.30
CA GLN A 24 7.25 20.61 0.93
C GLN A 24 6.10 20.54 1.93
N PHE A 25 6.14 19.55 2.83
CA PHE A 25 5.13 19.34 3.87
C PHE A 25 5.58 19.94 5.20
N PRO A 26 5.24 21.22 5.51
CA PRO A 26 5.57 21.81 6.80
C PRO A 26 4.93 21.05 7.97
N VAL A 27 5.59 21.12 9.12
CA VAL A 27 5.15 20.50 10.36
C VAL A 27 4.51 21.55 11.28
N TYR A 28 3.41 21.19 11.93
CA TYR A 28 2.64 22.10 12.78
C TYR A 28 2.27 21.46 14.11
N SER A 29 2.10 22.30 15.14
CA SER A 29 1.49 21.98 16.43
C SER A 29 -0.04 21.96 16.36
N SER A 30 -0.69 21.48 17.42
CA SER A 30 -2.16 21.48 17.52
C SER A 30 -2.79 22.86 17.39
N SER A 31 -2.20 23.86 18.03
CA SER A 31 -2.70 25.24 18.03
C SER A 31 -2.70 25.80 16.61
N GLU A 32 -1.62 25.57 15.87
CA GLU A 32 -1.48 26.02 14.49
C GLU A 32 -2.45 25.29 13.55
N ILE A 33 -2.60 23.96 13.67
CA ILE A 33 -3.57 23.19 12.88
C ILE A 33 -4.99 23.71 13.11
N THR A 34 -5.34 24.02 14.36
CA THR A 34 -6.65 24.59 14.72
C THR A 34 -6.90 25.92 14.02
N LEU A 35 -5.91 26.81 14.00
CA LEU A 35 -6.00 28.08 13.28
C LEU A 35 -6.18 27.87 11.77
N TYR A 36 -5.50 26.88 11.18
CA TYR A 36 -5.67 26.56 9.76
C TYR A 36 -7.05 26.01 9.42
N LEU A 37 -7.67 25.23 10.30
CA LEU A 37 -9.03 24.73 10.07
C LEU A 37 -10.07 25.84 10.03
N MET A 38 -9.82 26.98 10.68
CA MET A 38 -10.69 28.15 10.57
C MET A 38 -10.63 28.79 9.18
N LYS A 39 -9.54 28.57 8.42
CA LYS A 39 -9.41 29.01 7.04
C LYS A 39 -10.25 28.13 6.11
N LYS A 40 -10.83 28.72 5.07
CA LYS A 40 -11.60 28.01 4.04
C LYS A 40 -10.66 27.38 3.00
N GLU A 41 -9.70 26.59 3.47
CA GLU A 41 -8.67 25.95 2.64
C GLU A 41 -8.71 24.42 2.80
N PRO A 42 -8.35 23.67 1.73
CA PRO A 42 -8.17 22.23 1.83
C PRO A 42 -6.93 21.92 2.69
N LEU A 43 -7.10 20.99 3.62
CA LEU A 43 -6.03 20.55 4.50
C LEU A 43 -5.90 19.03 4.48
N TYR A 44 -4.69 18.58 4.19
CA TYR A 44 -4.30 17.18 4.32
C TYR A 44 -3.27 17.07 5.43
N GLY A 45 -3.45 16.12 6.33
CA GLY A 45 -2.52 15.87 7.41
C GLY A 45 -1.98 14.45 7.37
N SER A 46 -0.75 14.26 7.82
CA SER A 46 -0.15 12.94 7.94
C SER A 46 -0.96 12.04 8.86
N ILE A 47 -1.10 10.75 8.55
CA ILE A 47 -1.78 9.81 9.46
C ILE A 47 -0.94 9.45 10.69
N SER A 48 0.29 9.97 10.75
CA SER A 48 1.21 9.89 11.88
C SER A 48 1.53 11.26 12.46
N MET A 49 2.03 11.28 13.69
CA MET A 49 2.81 12.38 14.25
C MET A 49 4.30 12.05 14.29
N PHE A 50 5.14 13.06 14.50
CA PHE A 50 6.59 12.96 14.41
C PHE A 50 7.27 13.59 15.62
N GLN A 51 8.31 12.92 16.09
CA GLN A 51 9.24 13.39 17.12
C GLN A 51 10.60 12.73 16.88
N ASP A 52 11.70 13.49 16.99
CA ASP A 52 13.08 12.98 16.87
C ASP A 52 13.33 12.08 15.65
N ARG A 53 12.80 12.50 14.48
CA ARG A 53 12.87 11.78 13.19
C ARG A 53 12.15 10.41 13.17
N ARG A 54 11.38 10.09 14.21
CA ARG A 54 10.53 8.89 14.28
C ARG A 54 9.09 9.25 13.94
N ALA A 55 8.37 8.27 13.38
CA ALA A 55 6.96 8.38 13.05
C ALA A 55 6.14 7.53 14.03
N PHE A 56 5.03 8.10 14.50
CA PHE A 56 4.09 7.48 15.43
C PHE A 56 2.72 7.49 14.76
N PRO A 57 2.29 6.38 14.15
CA PRO A 57 0.97 6.26 13.53
C PRO A 57 -0.15 6.57 14.51
N LEU A 58 -1.07 7.43 14.09
CA LEU A 58 -2.27 7.77 14.86
C LEU A 58 -3.47 6.93 14.40
N TYR A 59 -3.47 6.49 13.14
CA TYR A 59 -4.58 5.75 12.56
C TYR A 59 -4.12 4.68 11.58
N LEU A 60 -4.79 3.51 11.57
CA LEU A 60 -4.90 2.73 10.33
C LEU A 60 -5.94 3.45 9.45
N PHE A 61 -5.56 3.73 8.21
CA PHE A 61 -6.30 4.58 7.31
C PHE A 61 -6.63 3.82 6.03
N TYR A 62 -7.91 3.82 5.67
CA TYR A 62 -8.42 3.18 4.46
C TYR A 62 -9.29 4.17 3.68
N ASP A 63 -8.95 4.39 2.42
CA ASP A 63 -9.71 5.25 1.50
C ASP A 63 -10.58 4.41 0.56
N PHE A 64 -11.85 4.76 0.45
CA PHE A 64 -12.85 4.05 -0.32
C PHE A 64 -13.41 4.95 -1.43
N ASP A 65 -12.61 5.24 -2.46
CA ASP A 65 -13.04 6.01 -3.65
C ASP A 65 -13.66 5.09 -4.72
N CYS A 66 -14.73 4.38 -4.34
CA CYS A 66 -15.48 3.49 -5.22
C CYS A 66 -16.99 3.82 -5.22
N GLU A 67 -17.78 3.01 -5.94
CA GLU A 67 -19.23 3.18 -6.01
C GLU A 67 -19.86 3.13 -4.61
N LYS A 68 -20.83 4.01 -4.34
CA LYS A 68 -21.28 4.31 -2.97
C LYS A 68 -21.76 3.07 -2.22
N ASN A 69 -22.56 2.21 -2.85
CA ASN A 69 -23.08 1.01 -2.20
C ASN A 69 -21.94 0.02 -1.89
N THR A 70 -20.99 -0.11 -2.82
CA THR A 70 -19.77 -0.90 -2.62
C THR A 70 -18.96 -0.36 -1.43
N ALA A 71 -18.68 0.95 -1.39
CA ALA A 71 -17.94 1.57 -0.29
C ALA A 71 -18.64 1.36 1.06
N GLU A 72 -19.96 1.59 1.13
CA GLU A 72 -20.74 1.39 2.35
C GLU A 72 -20.73 -0.06 2.84
N ARG A 73 -20.71 -1.04 1.93
CA ARG A 73 -20.59 -2.46 2.28
C ARG A 73 -19.24 -2.77 2.91
N GLU A 74 -18.14 -2.34 2.29
CA GLU A 74 -16.79 -2.59 2.83
C GLU A 74 -16.57 -1.87 4.17
N ILE A 75 -17.06 -0.63 4.29
CA ILE A 75 -17.02 0.14 5.55
C ILE A 75 -17.77 -0.56 6.68
N ARG A 76 -18.92 -1.19 6.41
CA ARG A 76 -19.66 -1.95 7.43
C ARG A 76 -18.83 -3.10 7.97
N LYS A 77 -18.08 -3.81 7.13
CA LYS A 77 -17.18 -4.90 7.57
C LYS A 77 -16.13 -4.36 8.55
N LEU A 78 -15.45 -3.26 8.20
CA LEU A 78 -14.46 -2.61 9.10
C LEU A 78 -15.10 -2.07 10.38
N GLU A 79 -16.30 -1.52 10.28
CA GLU A 79 -17.05 -1.04 11.43
C GLU A 79 -17.41 -2.19 12.39
N ASP A 80 -17.90 -3.31 11.87
CA ASP A 80 -18.26 -4.47 12.67
C ASP A 80 -17.03 -5.09 13.33
N PHE A 81 -15.90 -5.17 12.60
CA PHE A 81 -14.59 -5.50 13.17
C PHE A 81 -14.21 -4.57 14.33
N ALA A 82 -14.24 -3.25 14.10
CA ALA A 82 -13.90 -2.27 15.13
C ALA A 82 -14.85 -2.35 16.33
N LYS A 83 -16.14 -2.62 16.12
CA LYS A 83 -17.11 -2.80 17.21
C LYS A 83 -16.85 -4.07 17.99
N HIS A 84 -16.54 -5.18 17.31
CA HIS A 84 -16.26 -6.47 17.91
C HIS A 84 -15.02 -6.41 18.82
N HIS A 85 -13.96 -5.77 18.36
CA HIS A 85 -12.72 -5.58 19.11
C HIS A 85 -12.75 -4.35 20.06
N ASN A 86 -13.91 -3.70 20.22
CA ASN A 86 -14.10 -2.51 21.05
C ASN A 86 -13.11 -1.36 20.74
N LEU A 87 -12.78 -1.16 19.46
CA LEU A 87 -11.84 -0.17 18.97
C LEU A 87 -12.50 1.18 18.74
N SER A 88 -11.73 2.24 18.95
CA SER A 88 -12.10 3.58 18.52
C SER A 88 -11.98 3.69 17.00
N PHE A 89 -13.00 4.22 16.33
CA PHE A 89 -12.94 4.48 14.89
C PHE A 89 -13.65 5.79 14.49
N THR A 90 -13.36 6.25 13.28
CA THR A 90 -14.07 7.38 12.65
C THR A 90 -14.27 7.11 11.16
N ILE A 91 -15.44 7.48 10.66
CA ILE A 91 -15.79 7.44 9.24
C ILE A 91 -16.01 8.89 8.82
N ALA A 92 -15.24 9.36 7.85
CA ALA A 92 -15.38 10.69 7.28
C ALA A 92 -15.76 10.63 5.81
N GLU A 93 -16.51 11.61 5.34
CA GLU A 93 -16.95 11.73 3.96
C GLU A 93 -16.30 12.97 3.32
N PRO A 94 -15.23 12.78 2.52
CA PRO A 94 -14.59 13.82 1.73
C PRO A 94 -15.46 14.16 0.50
N LYS A 95 -14.87 14.43 -0.67
CA LYS A 95 -15.64 14.76 -1.90
C LYS A 95 -16.41 13.57 -2.45
N ARG A 96 -15.72 12.44 -2.54
CA ARG A 96 -16.21 11.16 -3.08
C ARG A 96 -15.73 10.06 -2.16
N GLY A 97 -16.53 9.02 -2.03
CA GLY A 97 -16.19 7.90 -1.17
C GLY A 97 -16.18 8.23 0.31
N TYR A 98 -15.41 7.45 1.05
CA TYR A 98 -15.29 7.56 2.50
C TYR A 98 -13.87 7.26 2.95
N HIS A 99 -13.49 7.89 4.05
CA HIS A 99 -12.26 7.60 4.77
C HIS A 99 -12.60 6.88 6.06
N PHE A 100 -11.99 5.72 6.30
CA PHE A 100 -12.10 4.98 7.56
C PHE A 100 -10.80 5.11 8.36
N TYR A 101 -10.92 5.44 9.65
CA TYR A 101 -9.81 5.59 10.58
C TYR A 101 -10.03 4.65 11.78
N ILE A 102 -9.11 3.72 12.05
CA ILE A 102 -9.01 3.02 13.34
C ILE A 102 -8.00 3.78 14.19
N HIS A 103 -8.38 4.27 15.36
CA HIS A 103 -7.49 5.08 16.20
C HIS A 103 -6.52 4.22 17.00
N LEU A 104 -5.23 4.56 16.91
CA LEU A 104 -4.13 3.82 17.50
C LEU A 104 -3.56 4.56 18.70
N SER A 105 -3.01 3.80 19.64
CA SER A 105 -2.07 4.33 20.62
C SER A 105 -0.75 4.66 19.92
N PRO A 106 -0.17 5.85 20.15
CA PRO A 106 1.00 6.31 19.40
C PRO A 106 2.25 5.54 19.80
N ILE A 107 2.71 4.65 18.91
CA ILE A 107 3.91 3.85 19.11
C ILE A 107 4.82 4.06 17.91
N ALA A 108 6.12 4.26 18.16
CA ALA A 108 7.10 4.37 17.07
C ALA A 108 7.13 3.07 16.28
N MET A 109 6.96 3.14 14.96
CA MET A 109 6.80 1.95 14.14
C MET A 109 7.56 2.06 12.82
N ASP A 110 8.15 0.94 12.41
CA ASP A 110 8.70 0.79 11.06
C ASP A 110 7.57 0.76 10.03
N SER A 111 7.82 1.33 8.85
CA SER A 111 6.80 1.39 7.79
C SER A 111 6.37 0.03 7.28
N ASN A 112 7.23 -1.00 7.32
CA ASN A 112 6.85 -2.34 6.88
C ASN A 112 6.02 -3.04 7.96
N VAL A 113 6.39 -2.90 9.24
CA VAL A 113 5.61 -3.46 10.36
C VAL A 113 4.20 -2.90 10.39
N PHE A 114 4.06 -1.58 10.23
CA PHE A 114 2.76 -0.92 10.20
C PHE A 114 1.87 -1.40 9.06
N ARG A 115 2.49 -1.61 7.89
CA ARG A 115 1.84 -2.18 6.71
C ARG A 115 1.36 -3.60 6.99
N CYS A 116 2.21 -4.41 7.63
CA CYS A 116 1.89 -5.78 8.08
C CYS A 116 0.67 -5.90 8.98
N ILE A 117 0.48 -4.90 9.83
CA ILE A 117 -0.71 -4.83 10.67
C ILE A 117 -1.92 -4.40 9.84
N SER A 118 -1.73 -3.51 8.87
CA SER A 118 -2.77 -3.00 7.98
C SER A 118 -3.33 -4.09 7.07
N ASP A 119 -2.50 -4.85 6.32
CA ASP A 119 -3.06 -5.89 5.45
C ASP A 119 -3.58 -7.08 6.27
N TYR A 120 -3.04 -7.38 7.47
CA TYR A 120 -3.68 -8.33 8.39
C TYR A 120 -5.13 -7.94 8.71
N VAL A 121 -5.39 -6.67 9.01
CA VAL A 121 -6.76 -6.19 9.27
C VAL A 121 -7.63 -6.31 8.01
N ILE A 122 -7.09 -5.96 6.83
CA ILE A 122 -7.83 -6.05 5.56
C ILE A 122 -8.18 -7.50 5.23
N ASP A 123 -7.22 -8.41 5.34
CA ASP A 123 -7.37 -9.84 5.06
C ASP A 123 -8.32 -10.51 6.07
N SER A 124 -8.19 -10.21 7.37
CA SER A 124 -9.07 -10.78 8.41
C SER A 124 -10.52 -10.29 8.30
N VAL A 125 -10.72 -9.05 7.83
CA VAL A 125 -12.05 -8.48 7.60
C VAL A 125 -12.64 -8.90 6.24
N GLY A 126 -11.81 -9.36 5.31
CA GLY A 126 -12.21 -9.72 3.95
C GLY A 126 -12.64 -8.49 3.13
N ILE A 127 -11.85 -7.41 3.19
CA ILE A 127 -12.09 -6.20 2.41
C ILE A 127 -11.61 -6.41 0.97
N GLU A 128 -12.51 -6.19 0.01
CA GLU A 128 -12.24 -6.46 -1.42
C GLU A 128 -12.00 -5.19 -2.24
N HIS A 129 -12.59 -4.06 -1.82
CA HIS A 129 -12.57 -2.82 -2.58
C HIS A 129 -12.15 -1.64 -1.70
N TYR A 130 -10.94 -1.15 -1.91
CA TYR A 130 -10.38 0.06 -1.30
C TYR A 130 -9.21 0.57 -2.14
N ASP A 131 -8.73 1.78 -1.89
CA ASP A 131 -7.52 2.30 -2.54
C ASP A 131 -6.25 1.73 -1.87
N ASP A 132 -5.63 0.75 -2.52
CA ASP A 132 -4.41 0.06 -2.07
C ASP A 132 -3.18 0.98 -2.00
N ILE A 133 -3.26 2.18 -2.60
CA ILE A 133 -2.22 3.21 -2.51
C ILE A 133 -2.18 3.81 -1.11
N THR A 134 -3.30 3.85 -0.39
CA THR A 134 -3.36 4.50 0.94
C THR A 134 -2.99 3.56 2.09
N ASP A 135 -3.05 2.28 1.82
CA ASP A 135 -2.96 1.22 2.82
C ASP A 135 -1.53 0.96 3.32
N GLY A 136 -1.41 0.91 4.65
CA GLY A 136 -0.17 0.63 5.36
C GLY A 136 0.92 1.70 5.23
N ILE A 137 0.58 2.93 4.83
CA ILE A 137 1.57 4.00 4.68
C ILE A 137 1.68 4.85 5.96
N VAL A 138 2.68 4.57 6.80
CA VAL A 138 2.99 5.36 8.02
C VAL A 138 3.05 6.87 7.74
N ASN A 139 3.64 7.26 6.61
CA ASN A 139 3.79 8.66 6.24
C ASN A 139 2.71 9.17 5.28
N GLY A 140 1.60 8.44 5.16
CA GLY A 140 0.49 8.77 4.29
C GLY A 140 -0.17 10.07 4.72
N LEU A 141 -0.76 10.78 3.76
CA LEU A 141 -1.53 11.98 3.99
C LEU A 141 -3.00 11.65 3.79
N ALA A 142 -3.83 12.04 4.74
CA ALA A 142 -5.28 11.95 4.62
C ALA A 142 -5.88 13.35 4.71
N ARG A 143 -6.97 13.57 3.99
CA ARG A 143 -7.73 14.80 4.15
C ARG A 143 -8.32 14.85 5.55
N LEU A 144 -8.02 15.91 6.31
CA LEU A 144 -8.45 16.00 7.69
C LEU A 144 -9.97 16.17 7.76
N PRO A 145 -10.69 15.39 8.59
CA PRO A 145 -12.07 15.71 8.93
C PRO A 145 -12.18 17.16 9.40
N GLY A 146 -13.26 17.86 9.07
CA GLY A 146 -13.48 19.27 9.40
C GLY A 146 -12.74 20.28 8.51
N SER A 147 -11.75 19.84 7.71
CA SER A 147 -11.12 20.71 6.70
C SER A 147 -12.11 21.13 5.62
N TYR A 148 -11.87 22.27 5.00
CA TYR A 148 -12.76 22.81 3.98
C TYR A 148 -12.50 22.18 2.60
N TYR A 149 -13.58 21.95 1.85
CA TYR A 149 -13.56 21.39 0.51
C TYR A 149 -14.11 22.43 -0.47
N PRO A 150 -13.24 23.17 -1.18
CA PRO A 150 -13.66 24.31 -2.01
C PRO A 150 -14.71 23.96 -3.06
N GLU A 151 -14.52 22.85 -3.80
CA GLU A 151 -15.40 22.55 -4.95
C GLU A 151 -16.81 22.09 -4.53
N LEU A 152 -17.02 21.74 -3.26
CA LEU A 152 -18.33 21.40 -2.70
C LEU A 152 -18.86 22.48 -1.74
N ASN A 153 -18.12 23.58 -1.55
CA ASN A 153 -18.44 24.64 -0.58
C ASN A 153 -18.85 24.09 0.80
N ARG A 154 -18.19 23.03 1.27
CA ARG A 154 -18.50 22.38 2.55
C ARG A 154 -17.24 21.85 3.23
N ARG A 155 -17.35 21.52 4.51
CA ARG A 155 -16.29 20.83 5.25
C ARG A 155 -16.40 19.31 5.08
N VAL A 156 -15.28 18.61 5.22
CA VAL A 156 -15.24 17.15 5.32
C VAL A 156 -15.99 16.75 6.57
N ARG A 157 -17.07 15.98 6.39
CA ARG A 157 -17.97 15.63 7.49
C ARG A 157 -17.48 14.35 8.14
N ILE A 158 -17.51 14.30 9.47
CA ILE A 158 -17.54 12.99 10.13
C ILE A 158 -18.96 12.46 10.01
N VAL A 159 -19.12 11.26 9.45
CA VAL A 159 -20.42 10.60 9.28
C VAL A 159 -20.73 9.69 10.47
N ARG A 160 -19.70 9.06 11.04
CA ARG A 160 -19.82 8.23 12.24
C ARG A 160 -18.53 8.27 13.03
N GLN A 161 -18.64 8.20 14.35
CA GLN A 161 -17.49 8.14 15.25
C GLN A 161 -17.86 7.35 16.50
N ARG A 162 -16.98 6.44 16.89
CA ARG A 162 -17.06 5.70 18.15
C ARG A 162 -15.71 5.86 18.85
N LEU A 163 -15.70 6.38 20.07
CA LEU A 163 -14.49 6.55 20.87
C LEU A 163 -14.58 5.63 22.09
N THR A 164 -13.68 4.65 22.14
CA THR A 164 -13.54 3.65 23.20
C THR A 164 -12.06 3.53 23.56
N LYS A 165 -11.38 2.44 23.19
CA LYS A 165 -9.95 2.22 23.41
C LYS A 165 -9.16 2.63 22.17
N PHE A 166 -8.00 3.24 22.40
CA PHE A 166 -6.98 3.48 21.39
C PHE A 166 -6.04 2.30 21.43
N VAL A 167 -5.94 1.56 20.34
CA VAL A 167 -5.34 0.23 20.36
C VAL A 167 -3.85 0.30 20.05
N ASN A 168 -3.03 -0.46 20.77
CA ASN A 168 -1.67 -0.70 20.31
C ASN A 168 -1.78 -1.48 19.00
N PRO A 169 -1.17 -1.04 17.88
CA PRO A 169 -1.34 -1.71 16.60
C PRO A 169 -0.99 -3.21 16.65
N PHE A 170 -0.05 -3.62 17.50
CA PHE A 170 0.30 -5.04 17.68
C PHE A 170 -0.82 -5.87 18.34
N ASP A 171 -1.69 -5.26 19.15
CA ASP A 171 -2.84 -5.95 19.76
C ASP A 171 -3.86 -6.39 18.70
N LEU A 172 -3.82 -5.81 17.50
CA LEU A 172 -4.74 -6.15 16.41
C LEU A 172 -4.48 -7.54 15.81
N LEU A 173 -3.29 -8.10 16.02
CA LEU A 173 -2.88 -9.37 15.44
C LEU A 173 -3.51 -10.59 16.12
N ASN A 174 -4.22 -10.41 17.24
CA ASN A 174 -4.84 -11.50 18.01
C ASN A 174 -3.90 -12.67 18.36
N GLY A 175 -2.60 -12.39 18.55
CA GLY A 175 -1.59 -13.40 18.85
C GLY A 175 -0.90 -14.02 17.63
N GLU A 176 -1.27 -13.63 16.41
CA GLU A 176 -0.56 -14.01 15.19
C GLU A 176 0.82 -13.35 15.17
N GLU A 177 1.86 -14.14 14.88
CA GLU A 177 3.19 -13.61 14.68
C GLU A 177 3.28 -12.91 13.33
N ILE A 178 3.63 -11.63 13.33
CA ILE A 178 4.08 -11.00 12.08
C ILE A 178 5.47 -11.54 11.77
N HIS A 179 5.54 -12.48 10.83
CA HIS A 179 6.78 -12.76 10.14
C HIS A 179 7.10 -11.59 9.20
N VAL A 180 7.69 -10.53 9.76
CA VAL A 180 8.27 -9.49 8.92
C VAL A 180 9.48 -10.15 8.27
N PHE A 181 9.34 -10.58 7.02
CA PHE A 181 10.41 -11.25 6.27
C PHE A 181 11.63 -10.32 6.16
N HIS A 182 12.54 -10.42 7.13
CA HIS A 182 13.79 -9.66 7.16
C HIS A 182 14.94 -10.39 6.45
N SER A 183 14.71 -11.54 5.80
CA SER A 183 15.81 -12.31 5.22
C SER A 183 15.38 -13.36 4.20
N ILE A 184 15.59 -13.09 2.89
CA ILE A 184 15.76 -14.11 1.83
C ILE A 184 16.69 -13.55 0.73
N PRO A 185 17.51 -14.40 0.09
CA PRO A 185 18.98 -14.43 0.16
C PRO A 185 19.63 -13.13 -0.35
N GLN A 186 20.80 -12.79 0.21
CA GLN A 186 21.53 -11.55 -0.11
C GLN A 186 22.19 -11.50 -1.49
N ASP A 187 22.15 -12.59 -2.29
CA ASP A 187 23.07 -12.72 -3.42
C ASP A 187 22.46 -12.52 -4.83
N ILE A 188 21.18 -12.16 -4.96
CA ILE A 188 20.62 -11.79 -6.28
C ILE A 188 20.60 -10.25 -6.39
N PRO A 189 21.31 -9.64 -7.36
CA PRO A 189 21.25 -8.20 -7.59
C PRO A 189 19.79 -7.73 -7.73
N GLN A 190 19.46 -6.60 -7.10
CA GLN A 190 18.10 -6.02 -7.10
C GLN A 190 17.50 -5.88 -8.50
N GLU A 191 18.37 -5.60 -9.45
CA GLU A 191 18.03 -5.39 -10.85
C GLU A 191 17.49 -6.67 -11.52
N LEU A 192 17.91 -7.84 -11.02
CA LEU A 192 17.68 -9.16 -11.58
C LEU A 192 16.66 -10.01 -10.81
N TYR A 193 15.87 -9.44 -9.91
CA TYR A 193 14.78 -10.22 -9.31
C TYR A 193 13.40 -9.65 -9.54
N ARG A 194 12.60 -10.51 -10.18
CA ARG A 194 11.25 -10.29 -10.69
C ARG A 194 10.44 -11.57 -10.41
N PRO A 195 10.13 -11.87 -9.15
CA PRO A 195 9.52 -13.15 -8.80
C PRO A 195 8.09 -13.28 -9.33
N CYS A 196 7.46 -12.17 -9.72
CA CYS A 196 6.20 -12.23 -10.45
C CYS A 196 6.38 -12.92 -11.82
N ILE A 197 7.50 -12.66 -12.52
CA ILE A 197 7.83 -13.35 -13.77
C ILE A 197 8.11 -14.83 -13.50
N GLU A 198 8.90 -15.14 -12.47
CA GLU A 198 9.19 -16.53 -12.04
C GLU A 198 7.95 -17.32 -11.61
N TYR A 199 6.93 -16.63 -11.10
CA TYR A 199 5.65 -17.23 -10.73
C TYR A 199 4.83 -17.57 -11.97
N PHE A 200 4.60 -16.58 -12.84
CA PHE A 200 3.72 -16.74 -14.00
C PHE A 200 4.34 -17.59 -15.12
N ILE A 201 5.67 -17.71 -15.21
CA ILE A 201 6.31 -18.52 -16.27
C ILE A 201 5.99 -20.03 -16.15
N ARG A 202 5.57 -20.48 -14.96
CA ARG A 202 5.23 -21.88 -14.66
C ARG A 202 3.80 -22.26 -15.04
N GLU A 203 3.00 -21.31 -15.51
CA GLU A 203 1.68 -21.62 -16.04
C GLU A 203 1.79 -22.53 -17.27
N ARG A 204 0.72 -23.27 -17.58
CA ARG A 204 0.70 -24.12 -18.79
C ARG A 204 0.77 -23.30 -20.08
N HIS A 205 0.28 -22.07 -20.05
CA HIS A 205 0.20 -21.19 -21.21
C HIS A 205 0.59 -19.74 -20.85
N PRO A 206 1.85 -19.50 -20.44
CA PRO A 206 2.26 -18.19 -19.94
C PRO A 206 2.18 -17.16 -21.06
N SER A 207 1.78 -15.94 -20.73
CA SER A 207 1.63 -14.89 -21.74
C SER A 207 2.95 -14.55 -22.43
N GLN A 208 2.86 -14.06 -23.67
CA GLN A 208 4.04 -13.64 -24.44
C GLN A 208 4.90 -12.61 -23.68
N PHE A 209 4.26 -11.73 -22.90
CA PHE A 209 4.95 -10.75 -22.05
C PHE A 209 5.76 -11.43 -20.94
N ILE A 210 5.21 -12.46 -20.30
CA ILE A 210 5.88 -13.22 -19.25
C ILE A 210 7.06 -14.03 -19.83
N ARG A 211 6.86 -14.72 -20.96
CA ARG A 211 7.94 -15.45 -21.66
C ARG A 211 9.08 -14.53 -22.04
N PHE A 212 8.77 -13.37 -22.63
CA PHE A 212 9.76 -12.33 -22.95
C PHE A 212 10.51 -11.85 -21.69
N GLY A 213 9.77 -11.50 -20.63
CA GLY A 213 10.36 -10.99 -19.40
C GLY A 213 11.27 -12.00 -18.71
N TRP A 214 10.89 -13.28 -18.75
CA TRP A 214 11.68 -14.40 -18.22
C TRP A 214 12.95 -14.65 -19.04
N ALA A 215 12.86 -14.69 -20.37
CA ALA A 215 14.02 -14.87 -21.23
C ALA A 215 15.03 -13.71 -21.06
N ALA A 216 14.55 -12.47 -21.01
CA ALA A 216 15.39 -11.30 -20.73
C ALA A 216 16.09 -11.39 -19.36
N LEU A 217 15.40 -11.94 -18.35
CA LEU A 217 15.95 -12.17 -17.01
C LEU A 217 17.10 -13.19 -17.03
N ARG A 218 16.92 -14.32 -17.72
CA ARG A 218 17.94 -15.38 -17.83
C ARG A 218 19.16 -14.92 -18.63
N ILE A 219 18.96 -14.14 -19.69
CA ILE A 219 20.06 -13.52 -20.45
C ILE A 219 20.88 -12.59 -19.55
N ALA A 220 20.21 -11.76 -18.74
CA ALA A 220 20.88 -10.85 -17.82
C ALA A 220 21.60 -11.57 -16.67
N GLN A 221 21.19 -12.79 -16.34
CA GLN A 221 21.88 -13.70 -15.42
C GLN A 221 23.07 -14.43 -16.05
N GLY A 222 23.34 -14.20 -17.35
CA GLY A 222 24.47 -14.80 -18.05
C GLY A 222 24.24 -16.19 -18.62
N LYS A 223 23.00 -16.70 -18.60
CA LYS A 223 22.70 -18.02 -19.19
C LYS A 223 22.88 -18.00 -20.71
N SER A 224 23.34 -19.11 -21.25
CA SER A 224 23.42 -19.39 -22.68
C SER A 224 22.03 -19.68 -23.28
N ASP A 225 21.89 -19.54 -24.60
CA ASP A 225 20.61 -19.77 -25.27
C ASP A 225 20.14 -21.22 -25.12
N THR A 226 21.06 -22.19 -25.13
CA THR A 226 20.78 -23.60 -24.91
C THR A 226 20.26 -23.87 -23.50
N GLU A 227 20.88 -23.29 -22.46
CA GLU A 227 20.38 -23.42 -21.08
C GLU A 227 18.97 -22.85 -20.92
N ILE A 228 18.69 -21.72 -21.58
CA ILE A 228 17.36 -21.10 -21.53
C ILE A 228 16.33 -21.98 -22.24
N ILE A 229 16.65 -22.53 -23.42
CA ILE A 229 15.74 -23.42 -24.16
C ILE A 229 15.42 -24.67 -23.34
N GLU A 230 16.42 -25.31 -22.75
CA GLU A 230 16.22 -26.51 -21.91
C GLU A 230 15.39 -26.20 -20.66
N GLU A 231 15.63 -25.06 -20.00
CA GLU A 231 14.79 -24.62 -18.87
C GLU A 231 13.35 -24.35 -19.32
N ALA A 232 13.13 -23.69 -20.46
CA ALA A 232 11.79 -23.41 -20.99
C ALA A 232 11.03 -24.72 -21.30
N LYS A 233 11.71 -25.68 -21.92
CA LYS A 233 11.19 -27.01 -22.24
C LYS A 233 10.75 -27.76 -20.98
N SER A 234 11.50 -27.61 -19.89
CA SER A 234 11.18 -28.25 -18.60
C SER A 234 9.87 -27.76 -17.95
N TYR A 235 9.36 -26.58 -18.33
CA TYR A 235 8.07 -26.09 -17.81
C TYR A 235 6.86 -26.78 -18.45
N GLY A 236 7.02 -27.46 -19.59
CA GLY A 236 5.94 -28.19 -20.24
C GLY A 236 4.80 -27.30 -20.74
N TRP A 237 5.11 -26.16 -21.38
CA TRP A 237 4.10 -25.29 -21.97
C TRP A 237 3.29 -26.02 -23.04
N GLU A 238 1.97 -25.84 -23.05
CA GLU A 238 1.06 -26.55 -23.95
C GLU A 238 1.31 -26.23 -25.43
N ASP A 239 1.77 -25.02 -25.72
CA ASP A 239 2.10 -24.50 -27.05
C ASP A 239 3.62 -24.51 -27.31
N TRP A 240 4.38 -25.38 -26.62
CA TRP A 240 5.83 -25.44 -26.75
C TRP A 240 6.26 -25.62 -28.21
N ASN A 241 7.12 -24.70 -28.67
CA ASN A 241 7.77 -24.78 -29.96
C ASN A 241 9.23 -24.33 -29.79
N GLU A 242 10.15 -25.27 -29.96
CA GLU A 242 11.58 -25.08 -29.71
C GLU A 242 12.19 -24.04 -30.68
N GLU A 243 11.88 -24.14 -31.97
CA GLU A 243 12.38 -23.22 -33.00
C GLU A 243 11.92 -21.78 -32.76
N MET A 244 10.62 -21.60 -32.46
CA MET A 244 10.06 -20.29 -32.15
C MET A 244 10.65 -19.70 -30.88
N THR A 245 10.84 -20.52 -29.84
CA THR A 245 11.45 -20.10 -28.58
C THR A 245 12.90 -19.68 -28.79
N ALA A 246 13.68 -20.49 -29.53
CA ALA A 246 15.05 -20.18 -29.90
C ALA A 246 15.14 -18.86 -30.70
N TYR A 247 14.25 -18.67 -31.66
CA TYR A 247 14.15 -17.42 -32.43
C TYR A 247 13.88 -16.21 -31.53
N GLN A 248 12.93 -16.32 -30.60
CA GLN A 248 12.60 -15.25 -29.66
C GLN A 248 13.78 -14.92 -28.74
N ILE A 249 14.45 -15.92 -28.18
CA ILE A 249 15.63 -15.72 -27.32
C ILE A 249 16.74 -15.01 -28.11
N ASN A 250 17.02 -15.45 -29.34
CA ASN A 250 18.02 -14.82 -30.20
C ASN A 250 17.68 -13.35 -30.51
N GLN A 251 16.41 -13.05 -30.80
CA GLN A 251 15.93 -11.68 -30.97
C GLN A 251 16.10 -10.84 -29.69
N ILE A 252 15.81 -11.40 -28.52
CA ILE A 252 15.94 -10.71 -27.24
C ILE A 252 17.42 -10.35 -26.98
N ARG A 253 18.33 -11.29 -27.22
CA ARG A 253 19.77 -11.13 -27.02
C ARG A 253 20.39 -10.16 -28.03
N SER A 254 20.14 -10.36 -29.33
CA SER A 254 20.73 -9.55 -30.41
C SER A 254 20.34 -8.08 -30.30
N LYS A 255 19.08 -7.78 -29.94
CA LYS A 255 18.59 -6.41 -29.73
C LYS A 255 18.87 -5.86 -28.33
N LYS A 256 19.52 -6.63 -27.45
CA LYS A 256 19.88 -6.23 -26.08
C LYS A 256 18.67 -5.69 -25.29
N TYR A 257 17.53 -6.36 -25.40
CA TYR A 257 16.34 -5.93 -24.66
C TYR A 257 16.58 -5.97 -23.15
N LYS A 258 15.96 -5.02 -22.43
CA LYS A 258 16.02 -4.93 -20.98
C LYS A 258 14.90 -5.75 -20.34
N ILE A 259 15.17 -6.25 -19.13
CA ILE A 259 14.15 -6.85 -18.27
C ILE A 259 13.02 -5.82 -18.05
N PRO A 260 11.75 -6.21 -18.18
CA PRO A 260 10.63 -5.33 -17.86
C PRO A 260 10.77 -4.71 -16.46
N SER A 261 10.54 -3.40 -16.39
CA SER A 261 10.51 -2.69 -15.10
C SER A 261 9.34 -3.18 -14.25
N CYS A 262 9.43 -3.02 -12.92
CA CYS A 262 8.31 -3.33 -12.03
C CYS A 262 7.03 -2.54 -12.40
N GLY A 263 7.18 -1.29 -12.87
CA GLY A 263 6.07 -0.47 -13.36
C GLY A 263 5.42 -1.07 -14.61
N THR A 264 6.22 -1.57 -15.55
CA THR A 264 5.75 -2.26 -16.75
C THR A 264 5.01 -3.55 -16.39
N ILE A 265 5.58 -4.40 -15.54
CA ILE A 265 4.96 -5.65 -15.08
C ILE A 265 3.62 -5.38 -14.39
N ARG A 266 3.53 -4.30 -13.59
CA ARG A 266 2.29 -3.86 -12.96
C ARG A 266 1.25 -3.40 -13.95
N LYS A 267 1.61 -2.56 -14.92
CA LYS A 267 0.70 -2.08 -15.96
C LYS A 267 0.11 -3.24 -16.78
N GLN A 268 0.85 -4.33 -16.93
CA GLN A 268 0.42 -5.54 -17.63
C GLN A 268 -0.38 -6.51 -16.75
N GLY A 269 -0.64 -6.18 -15.48
CA GLY A 269 -1.44 -7.02 -14.58
C GLY A 269 -0.70 -8.20 -13.94
N TYR A 270 0.60 -8.38 -14.22
CA TYR A 270 1.38 -9.53 -13.75
C TYR A 270 2.17 -9.27 -12.46
N CYS A 271 1.86 -8.24 -11.70
CA CYS A 271 2.66 -7.90 -10.54
C CYS A 271 2.12 -8.59 -9.29
N VAL A 272 2.71 -9.71 -8.87
CA VAL A 272 2.33 -10.44 -7.65
C VAL A 272 2.89 -9.75 -6.40
N PRO A 273 2.08 -8.97 -5.67
CA PRO A 273 2.51 -8.20 -4.52
C PRO A 273 2.73 -9.04 -3.28
N LYS A 274 2.85 -10.37 -3.36
CA LYS A 274 3.23 -11.24 -2.24
C LYS A 274 4.63 -11.91 -2.39
N LEU A 275 5.27 -11.82 -3.57
CA LEU A 275 6.48 -12.61 -3.88
C LEU A 275 7.82 -11.86 -4.00
N CYS A 276 7.82 -10.53 -4.10
CA CYS A 276 8.93 -9.63 -4.44
C CYS A 276 9.62 -8.88 -3.28
N LYS A 277 10.59 -9.46 -2.57
CA LYS A 277 11.28 -8.86 -1.41
C LYS A 277 11.66 -7.36 -1.44
N TRP A 278 11.91 -6.75 -2.62
CA TRP A 278 12.18 -5.30 -2.76
C TRP A 278 10.97 -4.45 -3.11
N ARG A 279 9.91 -5.05 -3.64
CA ARG A 279 8.60 -4.51 -3.37
C ARG A 279 8.46 -4.68 -1.87
N LYS A 280 8.28 -3.60 -1.13
CA LYS A 280 7.86 -3.71 0.27
C LYS A 280 6.53 -4.47 0.26
N HIS A 281 6.57 -5.80 0.40
CA HIS A 281 5.48 -6.66 0.87
C HIS A 281 5.22 -6.13 2.27
N LYS A 282 4.12 -5.44 2.55
CA LYS A 282 2.75 -5.89 2.24
C LYS A 282 2.51 -7.33 2.67
N CYS A 283 2.89 -7.65 3.92
CA CYS A 283 1.80 -8.00 4.81
C CYS A 283 1.03 -6.72 5.14
#